data_AF-A0A6G1J8P3-F1
#
_entry.id   AF-A0A6G1J8P3-F1
#
_cell.length_a   1.000
_cell.length_b   1.000
_cell.length_c   1.000
_cell.angle_alpha   90.00
_cell.angle_beta   90.00
_cell.angle_gamma   90.00
#
_symmetry.space_group_name_H-M   'P 1'
#
loop_
_entity.id
_entity.type
_entity.pdbx_description
1 polymer ?
#
loop_
_entity_poly.entity_id
_entity_poly.type
_entity_poly.pdbx_seq_one_letter_code
_entity_poly.pdbx_strand_id
1 'polypeptide(L)'
;VTTNLESGLRHLRYRFQPRILWIDALCINQRDMAEKERQVRMMGQLYKNAERVHVWLGTVDDTNAVRAAVGCIQNSLKSYNRNTSWTPTALEISGMQILASLPWWRRVWILQEVTLA
;
A
#
# COMPACT_ATOMS: atom_id res chain seq x y z
N VAL A 1 6.56 13.58 -12.67
CA VAL A 1 6.55 12.56 -11.60
C VAL A 1 6.37 13.28 -10.28
N THR A 2 5.44 12.84 -9.41
CA THR A 2 5.22 13.50 -8.12
C THR A 2 6.32 13.14 -7.13
N THR A 3 6.60 14.00 -6.15
CA THR A 3 7.61 13.75 -5.09
C THR A 3 7.33 12.46 -4.32
N ASN A 4 6.05 12.17 -4.06
CA ASN A 4 5.66 10.93 -3.36
C ASN A 4 6.03 9.68 -4.15
N LEU A 5 5.79 9.67 -5.46
CA LEU A 5 6.13 8.54 -6.33
C LEU A 5 7.64 8.36 -6.47
N GLU A 6 8.38 9.47 -6.61
CA GLU A 6 9.84 9.46 -6.69
C GLU A 6 10.46 8.89 -5.42
N SER A 7 9.99 9.31 -4.24
CA SER A 7 10.41 8.76 -2.95
C SER A 7 10.09 7.27 -2.84
N GLY A 8 8.86 6.85 -3.18
CA GLY A 8 8.49 5.43 -3.16
C GLY A 8 9.35 4.57 -4.08
N LEU A 9 9.65 5.03 -5.29
CA LEU A 9 10.54 4.33 -6.23
C LEU A 9 11.96 4.15 -5.68
N ARG A 10 12.51 5.16 -4.99
CA ARG A 10 13.82 5.06 -4.35
C ARG A 10 13.85 3.97 -3.27
N HIS A 11 12.78 3.86 -2.48
CA HIS A 11 12.66 2.85 -1.42
C HIS A 11 12.39 1.44 -1.96
N LEU A 12 11.70 1.33 -3.10
CA LEU A 12 11.42 0.04 -3.74
C LEU A 12 12.58 -0.49 -4.60
N ARG A 13 13.55 0.35 -4.94
CA ARG A 13 14.68 -0.02 -5.80
C ARG A 13 15.60 -1.04 -5.11
N TYR A 14 15.92 -2.13 -5.80
CA TYR A 14 16.98 -3.03 -5.35
C TYR A 14 18.36 -2.42 -5.57
N ARG A 15 19.29 -2.67 -4.65
CA ARG A 15 20.63 -2.03 -4.67
C ARG A 15 21.46 -2.41 -5.90
N PHE A 16 21.33 -3.65 -6.38
CA PHE A 16 22.25 -4.21 -7.37
C PHE A 16 21.57 -4.84 -8.59
N GLN A 17 20.24 -4.82 -8.67
CA GLN A 17 19.51 -5.44 -9.77
C GLN A 17 18.32 -4.58 -10.19
N PRO A 18 17.92 -4.63 -11.48
CA PRO A 18 16.72 -3.97 -11.93
C PRO A 18 15.48 -4.58 -11.24
N ARG A 19 14.44 -3.76 -11.11
CA ARG A 19 13.15 -4.17 -10.60
C ARG A 19 12.08 -3.76 -11.60
N ILE A 20 11.26 -4.71 -12.03
CA ILE A 20 10.13 -4.46 -12.92
C ILE A 20 8.95 -4.03 -12.04
N LEU A 21 8.42 -2.85 -12.30
CA LEU A 21 7.26 -2.29 -11.60
C LEU A 21 6.28 -1.77 -12.63
N TRP A 22 5.01 -2.12 -12.47
CA TRP A 22 3.93 -1.46 -13.18
C TRP A 22 3.38 -0.35 -12.28
N ILE A 23 3.34 0.88 -12.80
CA ILE A 23 2.83 2.06 -12.12
C ILE A 23 1.98 2.83 -13.13
N ASP A 24 0.68 2.98 -12.88
CA ASP A 24 -0.28 3.65 -13.76
C ASP A 24 0.20 5.03 -14.26
N ALA A 25 0.79 5.84 -13.36
CA ALA A 25 1.29 7.17 -13.67
C ALA A 25 2.51 7.19 -14.62
N LEU A 26 3.20 6.05 -14.80
CA LEU A 26 4.39 5.93 -15.65
C LEU A 26 4.16 5.02 -16.87
N CYS A 27 3.40 3.93 -16.69
CA CYS A 27 3.19 2.90 -17.70
C CYS A 27 2.02 3.21 -18.64
N ILE A 28 1.09 4.09 -18.25
CA ILE A 28 -0.04 4.51 -19.09
C ILE A 28 0.26 5.86 -19.70
N ASN A 29 0.10 6.00 -21.01
CA ASN A 29 0.10 7.31 -21.64
C ASN A 29 -1.12 8.12 -21.22
N GLN A 30 -0.96 8.98 -20.23
CA GLN A 30 -2.05 9.79 -19.68
C GLN A 30 -2.66 10.79 -20.67
N ARG A 31 -2.00 11.04 -21.82
CA ARG A 31 -2.49 11.94 -22.89
C ARG A 31 -3.30 11.21 -23.96
N ASP A 32 -3.21 9.88 -24.01
CA ASP A 32 -3.99 9.06 -24.93
C ASP A 32 -5.18 8.47 -24.18
N MET A 33 -6.37 9.02 -24.45
CA MET A 33 -7.60 8.59 -23.81
C MET A 33 -7.99 7.16 -24.19
N ALA A 34 -7.73 6.73 -25.43
CA ALA A 34 -8.08 5.39 -25.88
C ALA A 34 -7.18 4.34 -25.22
N GLU A 35 -5.89 4.62 -25.10
CA GLU A 35 -4.98 3.77 -24.33
C GLU A 35 -5.39 3.73 -22.86
N LYS A 36 -5.62 4.90 -22.24
CA LYS A 36 -5.97 5.00 -20.83
C LYS A 36 -7.21 4.18 -20.50
N GLU A 37 -8.27 4.29 -21.29
CA GLU A 37 -9.48 3.50 -21.10
C GLU A 37 -9.22 2.00 -21.21
N ARG A 38 -8.42 1.57 -22.19
CA ARG A 38 -8.04 0.16 -22.34
C ARG A 38 -7.24 -0.33 -21.12
N GLN A 39 -6.27 0.44 -20.65
CA GLN A 39 -5.47 0.10 -19.48
C GLN A 39 -6.31 0.05 -18.20
N VAL A 40 -7.22 1.00 -17.99
CA VAL A 40 -8.14 1.01 -16.85
C VAL A 40 -9.02 -0.25 -16.83
N ARG A 41 -9.54 -0.69 -17.99
CA ARG A 41 -10.28 -1.96 -18.10
C ARG A 41 -9.43 -3.19 -17.76
N MET A 42 -8.11 -3.11 -17.96
CA MET A 42 -7.17 -4.20 -17.69
C MET A 42 -6.59 -4.17 -16.26
N MET A 43 -6.77 -3.09 -15.48
CA MET A 43 -6.17 -2.95 -14.15
C MET A 43 -6.48 -4.14 -13.24
N GLY A 44 -7.71 -4.66 -13.26
CA GLY A 44 -8.07 -5.82 -12.45
C GLY A 44 -7.27 -7.07 -12.79
N GLN A 45 -6.96 -7.31 -14.07
CA GLN A 45 -6.10 -8.42 -14.50
C GLN A 45 -4.63 -8.15 -14.14
N LEU A 46 -4.18 -6.90 -14.22
CA LEU A 46 -2.81 -6.53 -13.85
C LEU A 46 -2.55 -6.76 -12.36
N TYR A 47 -3.47 -6.32 -11.48
CA TYR A 47 -3.35 -6.60 -10.04
C TYR A 47 -3.42 -8.10 -9.75
N LYS A 48 -4.36 -8.82 -10.36
CA LYS A 48 -4.50 -10.27 -10.18
C LYS A 48 -3.27 -11.08 -10.62
N ASN A 49 -2.57 -10.62 -11.66
CA ASN A 49 -1.39 -11.31 -12.20
C ASN A 49 -0.07 -10.78 -11.63
N ALA A 50 -0.11 -9.79 -10.73
CA ALA A 50 1.09 -9.27 -10.09
C ALA A 50 1.65 -10.30 -9.09
N GLU A 51 2.97 -10.52 -9.09
CA GLU A 51 3.60 -11.35 -8.07
C GLU A 51 3.44 -10.74 -6.67
N ARG A 52 3.51 -9.42 -6.58
CA ARG A 52 3.33 -8.64 -5.35
C ARG A 52 2.76 -7.26 -5.66
N VAL A 53 1.84 -6.80 -4.82
CA VAL A 53 1.35 -5.42 -4.83
C VAL A 53 2.01 -4.65 -3.68
N HIS A 54 2.67 -3.54 -4.01
CA HIS A 54 3.35 -2.69 -3.03
C HIS A 54 2.57 -1.41 -2.77
N VAL A 55 2.21 -1.18 -1.51
CA VAL A 55 1.58 0.07 -1.08
C VAL A 55 2.64 0.98 -0.48
N TRP A 56 2.78 2.18 -1.04
CA TRP A 56 3.63 3.23 -0.49
C TRP A 56 2.79 4.23 0.29
N LEU A 57 2.96 4.21 1.61
CA LEU A 57 2.20 5.02 2.57
C LEU A 57 2.84 6.39 2.86
N GLY A 58 3.96 6.71 2.20
CA GLY A 58 4.74 7.91 2.46
C GLY A 58 5.82 7.71 3.52
N THR A 59 6.60 8.77 3.75
CA THR A 59 7.52 8.86 4.88
C THR A 59 6.73 9.33 6.10
N VAL A 60 6.75 8.55 7.17
CA VAL A 60 6.05 8.88 8.42
C VAL A 60 7.08 9.34 9.43
N ASP A 61 6.88 10.52 10.02
CA ASP A 61 7.83 11.09 10.97
C ASP A 61 7.98 10.24 12.24
N ASP A 62 6.87 9.62 12.67
CA ASP A 62 6.84 8.72 13.82
C ASP A 62 6.87 7.26 13.40
N THR A 63 8.09 6.73 13.22
CA THR A 63 8.33 5.32 12.92
C THR A 63 7.83 4.38 14.05
N ASN A 64 7.80 4.86 15.30
CA ASN A 64 7.35 4.04 16.43
C ASN A 64 5.83 3.84 16.37
N ALA A 65 5.07 4.88 16.03
CA ALA A 65 3.64 4.78 15.81
C ALA A 65 3.28 3.80 14.68
N VAL A 66 3.99 3.86 13.55
CA VAL A 66 3.76 2.91 12.43
C VAL A 66 4.08 1.48 12.86
N ARG A 67 5.20 1.27 13.57
CA ARG A 67 5.58 -0.05 14.07
C ARG A 67 4.53 -0.59 15.05
N ALA A 68 4.00 0.26 15.91
CA ALA A 68 2.93 -0.10 16.83
C ALA A 68 1.63 -0.44 16.08
N ALA A 69 1.26 0.29 15.03
CA ALA A 69 0.12 -0.06 14.18
C ALA A 69 0.28 -1.46 13.56
N VAL A 70 1.48 -1.78 13.05
CA VAL A 70 1.78 -3.12 12.52
C VAL A 70 1.69 -4.17 13.63
N GLY A 71 2.23 -3.88 14.82
CA GLY A 71 2.11 -4.74 16.00
C GLY A 71 0.66 -5.02 16.38
N CYS A 72 -0.18 -3.98 16.38
CA CYS A 72 -1.62 -4.05 16.65
C CYS A 72 -2.31 -5.06 15.72
N ILE A 73 -2.07 -4.95 14.41
CA ILE A 73 -2.64 -5.86 13.40
C ILE A 73 -2.14 -7.30 13.64
N GLN A 74 -0.84 -7.48 13.85
CA GLN A 74 -0.25 -8.80 14.06
C GLN A 74 -0.76 -9.48 15.33
N ASN A 75 -0.88 -8.73 16.43
CA ASN A 75 -1.34 -9.24 17.72
C ASN A 75 -2.84 -9.58 17.67
N SER A 76 -3.66 -8.74 17.02
CA SER A 76 -5.06 -9.05 16.78
C SER A 76 -5.23 -10.35 15.99
N LEU A 77 -4.45 -10.56 14.92
CA LEU A 77 -4.51 -11.79 14.12
C LEU A 77 -4.07 -13.03 14.90
N LYS A 78 -3.00 -12.91 15.70
CA LYS A 78 -2.53 -14.01 16.57
C LYS A 78 -3.58 -14.37 17.63
N SER A 79 -4.19 -13.36 18.25
CA SER A 79 -5.23 -13.53 19.26
C SER A 79 -6.46 -14.23 18.69
N TYR A 80 -6.92 -13.79 17.51
CA TYR A 80 -8.02 -14.42 16.78
C TYR A 80 -7.72 -15.90 16.50
N ASN A 81 -6.54 -16.20 15.94
CA ASN A 81 -6.14 -17.56 15.59
C ASN A 81 -5.97 -18.49 16.80
N ARG A 82 -5.53 -17.96 17.94
CA ARG A 82 -5.30 -18.75 19.17
C ARG A 82 -6.50 -18.79 20.11
N ASN A 83 -7.60 -18.12 19.75
CA ASN A 83 -8.78 -17.93 20.60
C ASN A 83 -8.42 -17.40 22.00
N THR A 84 -7.45 -16.47 22.06
CA THR A 84 -7.00 -15.83 23.30
C THR A 84 -7.44 -14.38 23.34
N SER A 85 -7.74 -13.84 24.52
CA SER A 85 -7.99 -12.40 24.66
C SER A 85 -6.69 -11.60 24.47
N TRP A 86 -6.78 -10.49 23.74
CA TRP A 86 -5.73 -9.50 23.61
C TRP A 86 -6.34 -8.10 23.69
N THR A 87 -5.62 -7.18 24.32
CA THR A 87 -6.01 -5.78 24.43
C THR A 87 -4.89 -4.91 23.87
N PRO A 88 -5.21 -3.97 22.96
CA PRO A 88 -4.20 -3.09 22.38
C PRO A 88 -3.69 -2.07 23.40
N THR A 89 -2.40 -1.79 23.34
CA THR A 89 -1.75 -0.71 24.09
C THR A 89 -2.15 0.66 23.54
N ALA A 90 -1.99 1.72 24.34
CA ALA A 90 -2.26 3.09 23.88
C ALA A 90 -1.43 3.48 22.64
N LEU A 91 -0.18 2.99 22.55
CA LEU A 91 0.67 3.24 21.39
C LEU A 91 0.19 2.50 20.13
N GLU A 92 -0.30 1.26 20.29
CA GLU A 92 -0.93 0.50 19.19
C GLU A 92 -2.19 1.19 18.67
N ILE A 93 -3.03 1.69 19.57
CA ILE A 93 -4.24 2.45 19.21
C ILE A 93 -3.86 3.75 18.48
N SER A 94 -2.93 4.53 19.02
CA SER A 94 -2.46 5.76 18.39
C SER A 94 -1.82 5.50 17.02
N GLY A 95 -1.04 4.41 16.90
CA GLY A 95 -0.46 3.98 15.64
C GLY A 95 -1.53 3.66 14.60
N MET A 96 -2.59 2.94 14.99
CA MET A 96 -3.71 2.62 14.10
C MET A 96 -4.48 3.87 13.66
N GLN A 97 -4.65 4.87 14.53
CA GLN A 97 -5.26 6.15 14.17
C GLN A 97 -4.44 6.91 13.13
N ILE A 98 -3.12 6.96 13.31
CA ILE A 98 -2.20 7.56 12.32
C ILE A 98 -2.31 6.81 11.00
N LEU A 99 -2.22 5.48 11.02
CA LEU A 99 -2.31 4.64 9.83
C LEU A 99 -3.61 4.89 9.07
N ALA A 100 -4.75 4.89 9.76
CA ALA A 100 -6.08 5.12 9.17
C ALA A 100 -6.28 6.54 8.64
N SER A 101 -5.54 7.52 9.17
CA SER A 101 -5.60 8.92 8.72
C SER A 101 -4.87 9.18 7.40
N LEU A 102 -4.04 8.23 6.95
CA LEU A 102 -3.21 8.42 5.76
C LEU A 102 -4.06 8.66 4.50
N PRO A 103 -3.66 9.59 3.62
CA PRO A 103 -4.42 9.93 2.40
C PRO A 103 -4.67 8.74 1.48
N TRP A 104 -3.81 7.71 1.54
CA TRP A 104 -3.95 6.52 0.72
C TRP A 104 -5.35 5.90 0.89
N TRP A 105 -5.84 5.75 2.13
CA TRP A 105 -7.15 5.16 2.49
C TRP A 105 -8.37 5.85 1.89
N ARG A 106 -8.23 7.08 1.39
CA ARG A 106 -9.33 7.86 0.81
C ARG A 106 -9.51 7.63 -0.70
N ARG A 107 -8.67 6.79 -1.31
CA ARG A 107 -8.70 6.54 -2.75
C ARG A 107 -9.72 5.45 -3.09
N VAL A 108 -10.61 5.75 -4.03
CA VAL A 108 -11.61 4.78 -4.56
C VAL A 108 -10.97 3.48 -5.05
N TRP A 109 -9.76 3.57 -5.62
CA TRP A 109 -9.06 2.45 -6.22
C TRP A 109 -8.47 1.42 -5.23
N ILE A 110 -8.50 1.69 -3.92
CA ILE A 110 -8.02 0.74 -2.90
C ILE A 110 -8.75 -0.59 -2.97
N LEU A 111 -10.05 -0.57 -3.30
CA LEU A 111 -10.82 -1.79 -3.40
C LEU A 111 -10.17 -2.74 -4.42
N GLN A 112 -9.79 -2.23 -5.59
CA GLN A 112 -9.13 -3.05 -6.60
C GLN A 112 -7.74 -3.51 -6.15
N GLU A 113 -6.99 -2.64 -5.47
CA GLU A 113 -5.65 -2.95 -4.96
C GLU A 113 -5.67 -4.02 -3.86
N VAL A 114 -6.69 -4.06 -3.01
CA VAL A 114 -6.76 -4.98 -1.86
C VAL A 114 -7.55 -6.25 -2.17
N THR A 115 -8.61 -6.19 -2.99
CA THR A 115 -9.45 -7.37 -3.25
C THR A 115 -8.87 -8.29 -4.32
N LEU A 116 -8.02 -7.77 -5.20
CA LEU A 116 -7.48 -8.50 -6.34
C LEU A 116 -6.00 -8.89 -6.18
N ALA A 117 -5.35 -8.41 -5.12
CA ALA A 117 -3.97 -8.76 -4.76
C ALA A 117 -3.89 -10.09 -4.00
#